data_AF-A0A358C793-F1
#
_entry.id   AF-A0A358C793-F1
#
_cell.length_a   1.000
_cell.length_b   1.000
_cell.length_c   1.000
_cell.angle_alpha   90.00
_cell.angle_beta   90.00
_cell.angle_gamma   90.00
#
_symmetry.space_group_name_H-M   'P 1'
#
loop_
_entity.id
_entity.type
_entity.pdbx_description
1 polymer ?
#
loop_
_entity_poly.entity_id
_entity_poly.type
_entity_poly.pdbx_seq_one_letter_code
_entity_poly.pdbx_strand_id
1 'polypeptide(L)' 'PIHTREMGSQLTNVLRCLQLESHGYQVTVTELVGWEHSLKNELIVATRTDTPRRNARERLQQILQELNLQELEERFLTPP' A
#
# COMPACT_ATOMS: atom_id res chain seq x y z
N PRO A 1 7.83 19.99 -9.23
CA PRO A 1 7.19 19.67 -7.92
C PRO A 1 7.59 18.27 -7.43
N ILE A 2 8.65 18.18 -6.62
CA ILE A 2 9.13 16.91 -6.04
C ILE A 2 8.15 16.36 -4.99
N HIS A 3 7.52 17.24 -4.21
CA HIS A 3 6.60 16.87 -3.12
C HIS A 3 5.38 16.08 -3.58
N THR A 4 4.80 16.40 -4.73
CA THR A 4 3.65 15.66 -5.29
C THR A 4 4.02 14.21 -5.63
N ARG A 5 5.25 13.98 -6.11
CA ARG A 5 5.75 12.64 -6.45
C ARG A 5 6.00 11.80 -5.19
N GLU A 6 6.58 12.40 -4.16
CA GLU A 6 6.82 11.73 -2.87
C GLU A 6 5.50 11.36 -2.18
N MET A 7 4.52 12.28 -2.17
CA MET A 7 3.18 12.01 -1.63
C MET A 7 2.48 10.88 -2.38
N GLY A 8 2.52 10.89 -3.71
CA GLY A 8 1.93 9.81 -4.53
C GLY A 8 2.58 8.45 -4.29
N SER A 9 3.89 8.42 -4.08
CA SER A 9 4.63 7.19 -3.75
C SER A 9 4.20 6.62 -2.40
N GLN A 10 4.19 7.46 -1.36
CA GLN A 10 3.77 7.05 -0.02
C GLN A 10 2.33 6.55 0.00
N LEU A 11 1.41 7.29 -0.65
CA LEU A 11 0.01 6.89 -0.72
C LEU A 11 -0.16 5.54 -1.42
N THR A 12 0.50 5.33 -2.55
CA THR A 12 0.42 4.07 -3.28
C THR A 12 0.94 2.90 -2.44
N ASN A 13 1.98 3.12 -1.64
CA ASN A 13 2.52 2.09 -0.75
C ASN A 13 1.57 1.77 0.41
N VAL A 14 0.91 2.77 1.00
CA VAL A 14 -0.14 2.54 2.01
C VAL A 14 -1.28 1.69 1.43
N LEU A 15 -1.75 2.01 0.22
CA LEU A 15 -2.83 1.25 -0.42
C LEU A 15 -2.42 -0.21 -0.73
N ARG A 16 -1.20 -0.43 -1.22
CA ARG A 16 -0.65 -1.78 -1.44
C ARG A 16 -0.53 -2.58 -0.15
N CYS A 17 -0.07 -1.95 0.93
CA CYS A 17 0.05 -2.61 2.24
C CYS A 17 -1.32 -3.03 2.76
N LEU A 18 -2.30 -2.13 2.74
CA LEU A 18 -3.66 -2.43 3.18
C LEU A 18 -4.33 -3.53 2.34
N GLN A 19 -4.08 -3.55 1.03
CA GLN A 19 -4.55 -4.62 0.15
C GLN A 19 -3.95 -5.96 0.60
N LEU A 20 -2.63 -6.06 0.77
CA LEU A 20 -1.99 -7.29 1.22
C LEU A 20 -2.49 -7.73 2.61
N GLU A 21 -2.61 -6.81 3.56
CA GLU A 21 -3.16 -7.10 4.89
C GLU A 21 -4.62 -7.60 4.84
N SER A 22 -5.44 -7.08 3.93
CA SER A 22 -6.82 -7.55 3.76
C SER A 22 -6.89 -8.97 3.18
N HIS A 23 -5.83 -9.43 2.52
CA HIS A 23 -5.70 -10.79 1.97
C HIS A 23 -4.96 -11.74 2.93
N GLY A 24 -4.74 -11.35 4.20
CA GLY A 24 -4.14 -12.24 5.22
C GLY A 24 -2.61 -12.27 5.24
N TYR A 25 -1.96 -11.27 4.65
CA TYR A 25 -0.52 -11.10 4.75
C TYR A 25 -0.15 -10.22 5.94
N GLN A 26 0.93 -10.59 6.62
CA GLN A 26 1.70 -9.67 7.45
C GLN A 26 2.64 -8.88 6.54
N VAL A 27 2.66 -7.56 6.66
CA VAL A 27 3.42 -6.67 5.77
C VAL A 27 4.45 -5.86 6.56
N THR A 28 5.67 -5.79 6.02
CA THR A 28 6.75 -4.94 6.53
C THR A 28 7.29 -4.09 5.38
N VAL A 29 7.49 -2.80 5.63
CA VAL A 29 8.09 -1.86 4.67
C VAL A 29 9.50 -1.52 5.12
N THR A 30 10.49 -1.66 4.23
CA THR A 30 11.89 -1.33 4.49
C THR A 30 12.48 -0.53 3.34
N GLU A 31 13.50 0.28 3.60
CA GLU A 31 14.23 0.97 2.53
C GLU A 31 15.19 -0.01 1.83
N LEU A 32 15.19 -0.03 0.50
CA LEU A 32 16.17 -0.76 -0.27
C LEU A 32 17.46 0.07 -0.37
N VAL A 33 18.40 -0.21 0.52
CA VAL A 33 19.77 0.33 0.48
C VAL A 33 20.67 -0.64 -0.28
N GLY A 34 20.93 -0.41 -1.57
CA GLY A 34 21.74 -1.36 -2.35
C GLY A 34 22.36 -0.87 -3.65
N TRP A 35 21.91 0.28 -4.18
CA TRP A 35 22.48 0.90 -5.38
C TRP A 35 22.40 2.41 -5.16
N GLU A 36 23.52 3.05 -4.82
CA GLU A 36 23.63 4.44 -4.28
C GLU A 36 23.05 5.57 -5.14
N HIS A 37 22.40 5.26 -6.26
CA HIS A 37 21.87 6.21 -7.23
C HIS A 37 20.35 6.12 -7.46
N SER A 38 19.64 5.14 -6.86
CA SER A 38 18.17 5.12 -6.94
C SER A 38 17.55 5.83 -5.74
N LEU A 39 16.85 6.93 -6.01
CA LEU A 39 16.03 7.64 -5.02
C LEU A 39 15.05 6.64 -4.35
N LYS A 40 15.22 6.40 -3.04
CA LYS A 40 14.27 5.76 -2.10
C LYS A 40 13.33 4.72 -2.74
N ASN A 41 13.84 3.52 -2.97
CA ASN A 41 12.97 2.38 -3.30
C ASN A 41 12.51 1.73 -1.99
N GLU A 42 11.30 2.03 -1.54
CA GLU A 42 10.67 1.28 -0.46
C GLU A 42 10.36 -0.15 -0.95
N LEU A 43 10.84 -1.15 -0.22
CA LEU A 43 10.55 -2.56 -0.43
C LEU A 43 9.43 -3.00 0.51
N ILE A 44 8.32 -3.47 -0.07
CA ILE A 44 7.21 -4.08 0.65
C ILE A 44 7.44 -5.59 0.71
N VAL A 45 7.65 -6.12 1.90
CA VAL A 45 7.76 -7.56 2.16
C VAL A 45 6.44 -8.07 2.75
N ALA A 46 5.85 -9.08 2.12
CA ALA A 46 4.59 -9.67 2.55
C ALA A 46 4.76 -11.16 2.87
N THR A 47 4.39 -11.57 4.07
CA THR A 47 4.42 -12.96 4.54
C THR A 47 3.00 -13.44 4.73
N ARG A 48 2.61 -14.53 4.06
CA ARG A 48 1.25 -15.07 4.21
C ARG A 48 1.10 -15.68 5.60
N THR A 49 0.10 -15.21 6.33
CA THR A 49 -0.23 -15.65 7.69
C THR A 49 -1.67 -16.18 7.81
N ASP A 50 -2.48 -16.05 6.75
CA ASP A 50 -3.88 -16.45 6.67
C ASP A 50 -4.77 -15.86 7.79
N THR A 51 -4.34 -14.72 8.35
CA THR A 51 -5.09 -13.92 9.33
C THR A 51 -5.44 -12.56 8.73
N PRO A 52 -6.52 -12.44 7.93
CA PRO A 52 -6.94 -11.17 7.34
C PRO A 52 -7.18 -10.10 8.39
N ARG A 53 -6.56 -8.92 8.25
CA ARG A 53 -6.92 -7.76 9.06
C ARG A 53 -8.28 -7.25 8.60
N ARG A 54 -9.30 -7.52 9.42
CA ARG A 54 -10.71 -7.17 9.12
C ARG A 54 -10.90 -5.69 8.77
N ASN A 55 -10.15 -4.79 9.40
CA ASN A 55 -10.23 -3.35 9.18
C ASN A 55 -9.38 -2.84 8.00
N ALA A 56 -8.50 -3.65 7.40
CA ALA A 56 -7.59 -3.17 6.36
C ALA A 56 -8.35 -2.81 5.08
N ARG A 57 -9.32 -3.63 4.66
CA ARG A 57 -10.17 -3.35 3.49
C ARG A 57 -11.02 -2.09 3.69
N GLU A 58 -11.66 -1.96 4.86
CA GLU A 58 -12.48 -0.79 5.21
C GLU A 58 -11.63 0.48 5.22
N ARG A 59 -10.43 0.42 5.81
CA ARG A 59 -9.50 1.54 5.82
C ARG A 59 -9.03 1.93 4.42
N LEU A 60 -8.77 0.94 3.56
CA LEU A 60 -8.41 1.18 2.16
C LEU A 60 -9.52 1.95 1.45
N GLN A 61 -10.76 1.49 1.57
CA GLN A 61 -11.92 2.12 0.96
C GLN A 61 -12.13 3.56 1.47
N GLN A 62 -11.99 3.79 2.79
CA GLN A 62 -12.08 5.13 3.38
C GLN A 62 -11.05 6.09 2.78
N ILE A 63 -9.79 5.67 2.63
CA ILE A 63 -8.73 6.51 2.06
C ILE A 63 -9.06 6.87 0.59
N LEU A 64 -9.53 5.90 -0.20
CA LEU A 64 -9.94 6.17 -1.58
C LEU A 64 -11.10 7.17 -1.65
N GLN A 65 -12.07 7.07 -0.75
CA GLN A 65 -13.19 8.00 -0.68
C GLN A 65 -12.75 9.42 -0.25
N GLU A 66 -11.98 9.53 0.83
CA GLU A 66 -11.53 10.81 1.39
C GLU A 66 -10.64 11.60 0.42
N LEU A 67 -9.87 10.90 -0.42
CA LEU A 67 -8.98 11.50 -1.40
C LEU A 67 -9.60 11.66 -2.80
N ASN A 68 -10.87 11.30 -2.99
CA ASN A 68 -11.56 11.27 -4.28
C ASN A 68 -10.83 10.42 -5.34
N LEU A 69 -10.41 9.21 -4.96
CA LEU A 69 -9.68 8.23 -5.78
C LEU A 69 -10.48 6.94 -6.01
N GLN A 70 -11.82 7.02 -6.02
CA GLN A 70 -12.70 5.86 -6.16
C GLN A 70 -12.47 5.09 -7.48
N GLU A 71 -11.96 5.74 -8.52
CA GLU A 71 -11.56 5.08 -9.78
C GLU A 71 -10.48 4.00 -9.58
N LEU A 72 -9.74 4.03 -8.46
CA LEU A 72 -8.72 3.03 -8.12
C LEU A 72 -9.28 1.84 -7.33
N GLU A 73 -10.57 1.84 -6.96
CA GLU A 73 -11.18 0.75 -6.19
C GLU A 73 -11.03 -0.61 -6.88
N GLU A 74 -11.27 -0.69 -8.19
CA GLU A 74 -11.13 -1.94 -8.96
C GLU A 74 -9.74 -2.56 -8.85
N ARG A 75 -8.71 -1.73 -8.68
CA ARG A 75 -7.31 -2.17 -8.57
C ARG A 75 -6.98 -2.69 -7.17
N PHE A 76 -7.55 -2.09 -6.13
CA PHE A 76 -7.11 -2.32 -4.74
C PHE A 76 -8.12 -3.10 -3.87
N LEU A 77 -9.41 -3.07 -4.18
CA LEU A 77 -10.47 -3.75 -3.44
C LEU A 77 -10.83 -5.12 -4.04
N THR A 78 -9.82 -5.88 -4.49
CA THR A 78 -9.99 -7.25 -4.97
C THR A 78 -10.55 -8.18 -3.87
N PRO A 79 -11.33 -9.22 -4.22
CA PRO A 79 -11.73 -10.25 -3.26
C PRO A 79 -10.50 -10.97 -2.68
N PRO A 80 -10.52 -11.36 -1.38
CA PRO A 80 -9.45 -12.11 -0.74
C PRO A 80 -9.26 -13.52 -1.29
#